data_AF-A0A818ZZB8-F1
#
_entry.id   AF-A0A818ZZB8-F1
#
_cell.length_a   1.000
_cell.length_b   1.000
_cell.length_c   1.000
_cell.angle_alpha   90.00
_cell.angle_beta   90.00
_cell.angle_gamma   90.00
#
_symmetry.space_group_name_H-M   'P 1'
#
loop_
_entity.id
_entity.type
_entity.pdbx_description
1 polymer ?
#
loop_
_entity_poly.entity_id
_entity_poly.type
_entity_poly.pdbx_seq_one_letter_code
_entity_poly.pdbx_strand_id
1 'polypeptide(L)'
;MATADRDQTVIRRTIIERGIRASDNSAGGRAGGLEAVRKLAKQHEGEQLEMQELNTKFGAYLDRVKFLETQNRKLQAELDSLKQKWGFDSGKVKDQYDQGLVSLRKQIDDVTRDKALAELRAKRAEYDASLIKHQTDFANELVNLDRNRFTMLKQQLEGSGSELDSLRNRFEDKKQEIDRSKDEVRRLLAQLEDLKNEFDQESMQRVMIQNELQTLEEQLAFMKAVHEEERNELASLGTLPIDVSQFYRTELTRAIADIKNDFEALSQAQRRELEEYYRIKTEEIREQAAEQKRKIEEARRTGAVEIMDLSALKSLLSENRDNYNKLQKEHSDLANELRELEENFERISGEHNRAQNERDRELAELRGQAEQREQAIAAVLENNVSLRFEINTYRRLLEVEEGHLQRIENGEGLTSGTKGPSTSSYHFQSGSSVSGNTAGRYDATPSDVSTKKMTVQKSARGPLAIDQVDPQGNFIVIENAGSPGKDQELKGWTLRRKIDAKDDIVYKFPDNFVLKSRSRVRILARTASKGSVNEKETLVAEGIQTWGTGTTMVTRLFDANGEEKALFNQKFQ
;
A
#
# COMPACT_ATOMS: atom_id res chain seq x y z
N MET A 1 90.92 31.74 -54.87
CA MET A 1 91.01 32.23 -56.26
C MET A 1 90.37 33.61 -56.25
N ALA A 2 91.15 34.68 -56.28
CA ALA A 2 91.79 35.27 -57.47
C ALA A 2 90.95 36.50 -57.90
N THR A 3 91.18 37.66 -57.29
CA THR A 3 92.11 38.73 -57.75
C THR A 3 91.65 39.36 -59.07
N ALA A 4 91.03 40.56 -59.02
CA ALA A 4 91.71 41.86 -59.18
C ALA A 4 91.76 42.27 -60.68
N ASP A 5 92.05 43.50 -61.10
CA ASP A 5 92.48 44.71 -60.39
C ASP A 5 92.14 45.98 -61.21
N ARG A 6 91.98 47.14 -60.55
CA ARG A 6 92.36 48.50 -61.03
C ARG A 6 91.76 49.06 -62.36
N ASP A 7 91.88 50.36 -62.71
CA ASP A 7 92.58 51.48 -62.04
C ASP A 7 91.94 52.89 -62.19
N GLN A 8 92.50 53.83 -61.41
CA GLN A 8 92.58 55.31 -61.53
C GLN A 8 91.78 56.03 -62.65
N THR A 9 91.01 57.10 -62.42
CA THR A 9 91.10 58.26 -61.47
C THR A 9 92.29 59.21 -61.69
N VAL A 10 92.08 60.31 -62.43
CA VAL A 10 92.83 61.58 -62.26
C VAL A 10 91.88 62.78 -62.37
N ILE A 11 91.87 63.64 -61.35
CA ILE A 11 91.25 64.97 -61.36
C ILE A 11 92.36 66.00 -61.18
N ARG A 12 92.44 67.04 -62.04
CA ARG A 12 93.06 68.34 -61.69
C ARG A 12 92.26 69.52 -62.27
N ARG A 13 92.40 70.67 -61.61
CA ARG A 13 91.65 71.94 -61.78
C ARG A 13 92.67 73.09 -62.00
N THR A 14 92.19 74.35 -61.93
CA THR A 14 92.96 75.63 -62.09
C THR A 14 93.13 76.02 -63.57
N ILE A 15 92.44 76.99 -64.19
CA ILE A 15 91.90 78.34 -63.83
C ILE A 15 92.94 79.49 -64.01
N ILE A 16 92.50 80.57 -64.68
CA ILE A 16 93.08 81.94 -64.86
C ILE A 16 93.92 82.24 -66.13
N GLU A 17 93.23 82.88 -67.09
CA GLU A 17 93.54 84.07 -67.92
C GLU A 17 94.85 84.33 -68.72
N ARG A 18 94.60 84.94 -69.90
CA ARG A 18 95.34 86.04 -70.58
C ARG A 18 96.88 86.01 -70.60
N GLY A 19 97.44 85.62 -71.74
CA GLY A 19 98.83 85.93 -72.10
C GLY A 19 99.01 87.30 -72.77
N ILE A 20 100.24 87.82 -72.69
CA ILE A 20 100.81 88.89 -73.53
C ILE A 20 102.10 88.34 -74.18
N ARG A 21 102.50 88.89 -75.35
CA ARG A 21 103.44 88.28 -76.31
C ARG A 21 104.88 88.81 -76.22
N ALA A 22 105.86 87.93 -76.43
CA ALA A 22 107.14 88.11 -77.16
C ALA A 22 107.96 86.80 -77.06
N SER A 23 108.85 86.41 -77.99
CA SER A 23 109.27 86.92 -79.31
C SER A 23 109.32 85.74 -80.33
N ASP A 24 109.50 85.93 -81.65
CA ASP A 24 110.81 86.14 -82.30
C ASP A 24 110.68 86.54 -83.79
N ASN A 25 111.67 87.32 -84.27
CA ASN A 25 112.08 87.55 -85.67
C ASN A 25 111.06 88.13 -86.70
N SER A 26 111.45 88.95 -87.69
CA SER A 26 112.74 89.63 -87.98
C SER A 26 112.54 90.89 -88.85
N ALA A 27 113.60 91.73 -88.95
CA ALA A 27 113.93 92.82 -89.89
C ALA A 27 112.83 93.53 -90.77
N GLY A 28 112.85 94.87 -90.96
CA GLY A 28 113.70 95.91 -90.36
C GLY A 28 113.81 97.23 -91.18
N GLY A 29 113.97 98.38 -90.50
CA GLY A 29 114.33 99.70 -91.08
C GLY A 29 113.17 100.54 -91.66
N ARG A 30 113.25 101.88 -91.78
CA ARG A 30 114.21 102.90 -91.26
C ARG A 30 113.46 104.25 -91.02
N ALA A 31 114.14 105.21 -90.37
CA ALA A 31 113.66 106.53 -89.91
C ALA A 31 113.03 107.46 -91.00
N GLY A 32 112.27 108.51 -90.66
CA GLY A 32 111.76 108.93 -89.34
C GLY A 32 111.67 110.47 -89.13
N GLY A 33 110.81 110.92 -88.21
CA GLY A 33 110.75 112.30 -87.65
C GLY A 33 110.09 113.39 -88.51
N LEU A 34 109.63 114.53 -87.96
CA LEU A 34 109.32 114.84 -86.55
C LEU A 34 108.46 116.14 -86.44
N GLU A 35 107.12 116.06 -86.38
CA GLU A 35 106.29 117.27 -86.17
C GLU A 35 104.89 116.98 -85.57
N ALA A 36 104.18 118.05 -85.16
CA ALA A 36 102.74 118.08 -84.82
C ALA A 36 102.25 117.27 -83.59
N VAL A 37 102.89 117.45 -82.42
CA VAL A 37 102.42 117.00 -81.08
C VAL A 37 100.99 117.45 -80.69
N ARG A 38 100.36 118.35 -81.47
CA ARG A 38 99.07 119.01 -81.16
C ARG A 38 97.80 118.15 -81.24
N LYS A 39 97.87 116.88 -81.66
CA LYS A 39 96.67 116.01 -81.82
C LYS A 39 96.25 115.24 -80.56
N LEU A 40 97.17 114.92 -79.64
CA LEU A 40 96.92 113.97 -78.54
C LEU A 40 95.80 114.40 -77.57
N ALA A 41 95.63 115.70 -77.33
CA ALA A 41 94.71 116.22 -76.31
C ALA A 41 93.21 115.92 -76.54
N LYS A 42 92.80 115.56 -77.76
CA LYS A 42 91.38 115.25 -78.08
C LYS A 42 91.05 113.75 -78.12
N GLN A 43 92.03 112.87 -77.90
CA GLN A 43 91.82 111.42 -78.07
C GLN A 43 91.40 110.72 -76.76
N HIS A 44 91.92 111.17 -75.62
CA HIS A 44 91.69 110.51 -74.32
C HIS A 44 90.26 110.57 -73.76
N GLU A 45 89.42 111.51 -74.20
CA GLU A 45 88.08 111.69 -73.62
C GLU A 45 87.08 110.63 -74.13
N GLY A 46 87.24 110.14 -75.37
CA GLY A 46 86.40 109.07 -75.91
C GLY A 46 86.72 107.69 -75.32
N GLU A 47 88.01 107.42 -75.07
CA GLU A 47 88.52 106.12 -74.59
C GLU A 47 87.98 105.73 -73.20
N GLN A 48 87.54 106.71 -72.38
CA GLN A 48 86.97 106.45 -71.05
C GLN A 48 85.51 105.95 -71.08
N LEU A 49 84.69 106.41 -72.02
CA LEU A 49 83.28 106.02 -72.11
C LEU A 49 83.12 104.57 -72.59
N GLU A 50 83.91 104.17 -73.58
CA GLU A 50 83.90 102.81 -74.13
C GLU A 50 84.31 101.77 -73.08
N MET A 51 85.28 102.09 -72.23
CA MET A 51 85.66 101.32 -71.04
C MET A 51 84.52 101.17 -70.02
N GLN A 52 83.65 102.18 -69.87
CA GLN A 52 82.54 102.14 -68.92
C GLN A 52 81.38 101.24 -69.41
N GLU A 53 81.08 101.27 -70.71
CA GLU A 53 80.06 100.39 -71.31
C GLU A 53 80.52 98.92 -71.31
N LEU A 54 81.80 98.66 -71.60
CA LEU A 54 82.41 97.32 -71.49
C LEU A 54 82.30 96.75 -70.08
N ASN A 55 82.66 97.53 -69.05
CA ASN A 55 82.53 97.10 -67.65
C ASN A 55 81.08 96.80 -67.26
N THR A 56 80.12 97.59 -67.75
CA THR A 56 78.69 97.36 -67.50
C THR A 56 78.21 96.05 -68.12
N LYS A 57 78.64 95.74 -69.34
CA LYS A 57 78.38 94.45 -70.01
C LYS A 57 79.03 93.28 -69.27
N PHE A 58 80.29 93.43 -68.81
CA PHE A 58 80.95 92.40 -68.01
C PHE A 58 80.23 92.12 -66.68
N GLY A 59 79.68 93.14 -66.00
CA GLY A 59 78.85 92.97 -64.81
C GLY A 59 77.63 92.08 -65.06
N ALA A 60 76.86 92.38 -66.09
CA ALA A 60 75.67 91.60 -66.46
C ALA A 60 76.01 90.13 -66.83
N TYR A 61 77.12 89.89 -67.54
CA TYR A 61 77.60 88.54 -67.81
C TYR A 61 78.07 87.82 -66.53
N LEU A 62 78.78 88.51 -65.63
CA LEU A 62 79.27 87.93 -64.38
C LEU A 62 78.11 87.51 -63.47
N ASP A 63 77.05 88.31 -63.35
CA ASP A 63 75.88 87.97 -62.55
C ASP A 63 75.04 86.86 -63.20
N ARG A 64 74.98 86.80 -64.53
CA ARG A 64 74.38 85.64 -65.23
C ARG A 64 75.18 84.35 -64.99
N VAL A 65 76.51 84.42 -64.94
CA VAL A 65 77.37 83.28 -64.56
C VAL A 65 77.11 82.87 -63.11
N LYS A 66 77.13 83.80 -62.13
CA LYS A 66 76.80 83.49 -60.72
C LYS A 66 75.42 82.83 -60.56
N PHE A 67 74.42 83.29 -61.32
CA PHE A 67 73.08 82.68 -61.33
C PHE A 67 73.11 81.24 -61.87
N LEU A 68 73.81 80.99 -62.96
CA LEU A 68 73.97 79.65 -63.52
C LEU A 68 74.83 78.74 -62.62
N GLU A 69 75.84 79.26 -61.93
CA GLU A 69 76.64 78.52 -60.95
C GLU A 69 75.81 78.13 -59.71
N THR A 70 74.96 79.04 -59.21
CA THR A 70 74.06 78.74 -58.08
C THR A 70 72.93 77.80 -58.47
N GLN A 71 72.35 77.92 -59.67
CA GLN A 71 71.42 76.91 -60.19
C GLN A 71 72.09 75.55 -60.42
N ASN A 72 73.29 75.49 -61.01
CA ASN A 72 74.03 74.23 -61.14
C ASN A 72 74.36 73.62 -59.78
N ARG A 73 74.77 74.40 -58.76
CA ARG A 73 74.94 73.89 -57.39
C ARG A 73 73.64 73.32 -56.81
N LYS A 74 72.49 73.96 -57.03
CA LYS A 74 71.18 73.47 -56.57
C LYS A 74 70.80 72.16 -57.27
N LEU A 75 70.92 72.10 -58.60
CA LEU A 75 70.65 70.90 -59.39
C LEU A 75 71.62 69.76 -59.05
N GLN A 76 72.89 70.06 -58.75
CA GLN A 76 73.87 69.08 -58.26
C GLN A 76 73.43 68.49 -56.92
N ALA A 77 73.05 69.33 -55.96
CA ALA A 77 72.58 68.89 -54.64
C ALA A 77 71.26 68.12 -54.70
N GLU A 78 70.33 68.50 -55.60
CA GLU A 78 69.10 67.77 -55.86
C GLU A 78 69.36 66.41 -56.53
N LEU A 79 70.28 66.36 -57.50
CA LEU A 79 70.72 65.14 -58.17
C LEU A 79 71.40 64.18 -57.20
N ASP A 80 72.28 64.67 -56.33
CA ASP A 80 73.01 63.84 -55.36
C ASP A 80 72.10 63.37 -54.21
N SER A 81 71.14 64.20 -53.78
CA SER A 81 70.03 63.81 -52.89
C SER A 81 69.12 62.73 -53.51
N LEU A 82 68.81 62.85 -54.81
CA LEU A 82 68.07 61.83 -55.55
C LEU A 82 68.85 60.52 -55.67
N LYS A 83 70.15 60.57 -56.02
CA LYS A 83 71.02 59.38 -56.06
C LYS A 83 71.14 58.69 -54.69
N GLN A 84 71.18 59.45 -53.60
CA GLN A 84 71.24 58.90 -52.24
C GLN A 84 69.95 58.17 -51.83
N LYS A 85 68.79 58.61 -52.34
CA LYS A 85 67.49 57.96 -52.11
C LYS A 85 67.19 56.84 -53.11
N TRP A 86 67.76 56.91 -54.30
CA TRP A 86 67.59 55.90 -55.35
C TRP A 86 68.13 54.55 -54.88
N GLY A 87 67.25 53.54 -54.88
CA GLY A 87 67.53 52.23 -54.28
C GLY A 87 67.14 52.11 -52.80
N PHE A 88 67.18 53.17 -51.98
CA PHE A 88 66.80 53.09 -50.56
C PHE A 88 65.31 52.81 -50.38
N ASP A 89 64.45 53.60 -51.04
CA ASP A 89 62.98 53.40 -50.94
C ASP A 89 62.55 52.07 -51.59
N SER A 90 63.24 51.64 -52.65
CA SER A 90 63.02 50.33 -53.29
C SER A 90 63.46 49.16 -52.40
N GLY A 91 64.59 49.31 -51.68
CA GLY A 91 65.06 48.37 -50.68
C GLY A 91 64.06 48.25 -49.52
N LYS A 92 63.63 49.38 -48.95
CA LYS A 92 62.64 49.41 -47.86
C LYS A 92 61.31 48.75 -48.24
N VAL A 93 60.80 48.99 -49.46
CA VAL A 93 59.58 48.33 -49.96
C VAL A 93 59.82 46.83 -50.16
N LYS A 94 60.97 46.43 -50.70
CA LYS A 94 61.34 45.02 -50.80
C LYS A 94 61.41 44.36 -49.42
N ASP A 95 62.08 44.97 -48.44
CA ASP A 95 62.23 44.44 -47.08
C ASP A 95 60.86 44.22 -46.41
N GLN A 96 59.90 45.12 -46.64
CA GLN A 96 58.51 44.96 -46.19
C GLN A 96 57.81 43.77 -46.84
N TYR A 97 57.98 43.57 -48.16
CA TYR A 97 57.43 42.40 -48.85
C TYR A 97 58.12 41.09 -48.44
N ASP A 98 59.44 41.07 -48.29
CA ASP A 98 60.19 39.88 -47.86
C ASP A 98 59.83 39.50 -46.41
N GLN A 99 59.68 40.47 -45.50
CA GLN A 99 59.14 40.24 -44.15
C GLN A 99 57.69 39.73 -44.19
N GLY A 100 56.85 40.28 -45.05
CA GLY A 100 55.47 39.81 -45.27
C GLY A 100 55.43 38.37 -45.78
N LEU A 101 56.28 38.01 -46.73
CA LEU A 101 56.41 36.65 -47.26
C LEU A 101 56.93 35.65 -46.21
N VAL A 102 57.89 36.05 -45.37
CA VAL A 102 58.36 35.22 -44.24
C VAL A 102 57.25 35.02 -43.21
N SER A 103 56.48 36.06 -42.87
CA SER A 103 55.34 35.98 -41.96
C SER A 103 54.23 35.05 -42.50
N LEU A 104 53.85 35.21 -43.77
CA LEU A 104 52.84 34.36 -44.42
C LEU A 104 53.30 32.90 -44.54
N ARG A 105 54.58 32.64 -44.85
CA ARG A 105 55.15 31.28 -44.84
C ARG A 105 55.05 30.66 -43.45
N LYS A 106 55.44 31.38 -42.40
CA LYS A 106 55.30 30.90 -41.02
C LYS A 106 53.84 30.59 -40.67
N GLN A 107 52.90 31.45 -41.05
CA GLN A 107 51.46 31.20 -40.84
C GLN A 107 50.98 29.94 -41.57
N ILE A 108 51.46 29.68 -42.79
CA ILE A 108 51.17 28.44 -43.52
C ILE A 108 51.76 27.23 -42.77
N ASP A 109 53.02 27.28 -42.35
CA ASP A 109 53.67 26.19 -41.61
C ASP A 109 52.96 25.89 -40.26
N ASP A 110 52.54 26.94 -39.55
CA ASP A 110 51.81 26.84 -38.28
C ASP A 110 50.40 26.26 -38.49
N VAL A 111 49.62 26.76 -39.47
CA VAL A 111 48.29 26.22 -39.82
C VAL A 111 48.38 24.79 -40.35
N THR A 112 49.41 24.44 -41.12
CA THR A 112 49.63 23.07 -41.59
C THR A 112 49.93 22.12 -40.43
N ARG A 113 50.71 22.57 -39.43
CA ARG A 113 50.97 21.80 -38.20
C ARG A 113 49.70 21.59 -37.39
N ASP A 114 48.92 22.65 -37.16
CA ASP A 114 47.68 22.58 -36.39
C ASP A 114 46.61 21.74 -37.08
N LYS A 115 46.52 21.81 -38.42
CA LYS A 115 45.67 20.91 -39.22
C LYS A 115 46.09 19.45 -39.04
N ALA A 116 47.38 19.13 -39.14
CA ALA A 116 47.86 17.76 -38.94
C ALA A 116 47.58 17.25 -37.51
N LEU A 117 47.74 18.09 -36.49
CA LEU A 117 47.37 17.77 -35.11
C LEU A 117 45.85 17.59 -34.93
N ALA A 118 45.02 18.36 -35.63
CA ALA A 118 43.57 18.20 -35.61
C ALA A 118 43.13 16.90 -36.29
N GLU A 119 43.69 16.55 -37.46
CA GLU A 119 43.40 15.28 -38.14
C GLU A 119 43.82 14.06 -37.32
N LEU A 120 44.96 14.12 -36.61
CA LEU A 120 45.39 13.06 -35.70
C LEU A 120 44.47 12.93 -34.48
N ARG A 121 43.99 14.05 -33.92
CA ARG A 121 42.99 14.05 -32.83
C ARG A 121 41.65 13.47 -33.30
N ALA A 122 41.19 13.82 -34.49
CA ALA A 122 39.96 13.30 -35.08
C ALA A 122 40.02 11.77 -35.28
N LYS A 123 41.07 11.27 -35.95
CA LYS A 123 41.29 9.82 -36.16
C LYS A 123 41.39 9.04 -34.85
N ARG A 124 41.98 9.63 -33.81
CA ARG A 124 41.98 9.03 -32.47
C ARG A 124 40.59 8.98 -31.85
N ALA A 125 39.82 10.08 -31.91
CA ALA A 125 38.46 10.12 -31.39
C ALA A 125 37.52 9.15 -32.13
N GLU A 126 37.69 8.97 -33.45
CA GLU A 126 36.98 7.96 -34.25
C GLU A 126 37.30 6.53 -33.80
N TYR A 127 38.58 6.23 -33.53
CA TYR A 127 39.02 4.94 -32.99
C TYR A 127 38.46 4.69 -31.58
N ASP A 128 38.61 5.66 -30.68
CA ASP A 128 38.14 5.57 -29.29
C ASP A 128 36.60 5.40 -29.26
N ALA A 129 35.85 6.10 -30.13
CA ALA A 129 34.40 5.94 -30.28
C ALA A 129 34.00 4.56 -30.86
N SER A 130 34.75 4.03 -31.83
CA SER A 130 34.53 2.69 -32.39
C SER A 130 34.74 1.59 -31.34
N LEU A 131 35.77 1.74 -30.49
CA LEU A 131 36.05 0.84 -29.37
C LEU A 131 34.93 0.89 -28.32
N ILE A 132 34.50 2.08 -27.90
CA ILE A 132 33.37 2.26 -26.96
C ILE A 132 32.09 1.67 -27.54
N LYS A 133 31.84 1.84 -28.85
CA LYS A 133 30.69 1.21 -29.51
C LYS A 133 30.75 -0.31 -29.40
N HIS A 134 31.87 -0.95 -29.76
CA HIS A 134 32.00 -2.41 -29.67
C HIS A 134 31.83 -2.93 -28.23
N GLN A 135 32.32 -2.20 -27.24
CA GLN A 135 32.10 -2.52 -25.82
C GLN A 135 30.61 -2.41 -25.43
N THR A 136 29.92 -1.40 -25.94
CA THR A 136 28.49 -1.16 -25.70
C THR A 136 27.62 -2.23 -26.38
N ASP A 137 27.93 -2.58 -27.63
CA ASP A 137 27.20 -3.61 -28.38
C ASP A 137 27.33 -5.00 -27.70
N PHE A 138 28.53 -5.36 -27.22
CA PHE A 138 28.76 -6.59 -26.45
C PHE A 138 28.04 -6.58 -25.08
N ALA A 139 28.05 -5.45 -24.36
CA ALA A 139 27.31 -5.32 -23.11
C ALA A 139 25.78 -5.45 -23.32
N ASN A 140 25.26 -4.89 -24.41
CA ASN A 140 23.86 -5.05 -24.81
C ASN A 140 23.51 -6.51 -25.14
N GLU A 141 24.39 -7.25 -25.82
CA GLU A 141 24.19 -8.68 -26.09
C GLU A 141 24.09 -9.50 -24.80
N LEU A 142 24.99 -9.28 -23.84
CA LEU A 142 24.94 -9.94 -22.53
C LEU A 142 23.64 -9.62 -21.76
N VAL A 143 23.25 -8.34 -21.71
CA VAL A 143 21.99 -7.92 -21.07
C VAL A 143 20.76 -8.53 -21.75
N ASN A 144 20.78 -8.71 -23.07
CA ASN A 144 19.72 -9.39 -23.80
C ASN A 144 19.67 -10.90 -23.49
N LEU A 145 20.81 -11.57 -23.35
CA LEU A 145 20.87 -12.97 -22.92
C LEU A 145 20.30 -13.16 -21.51
N ASP A 146 20.68 -12.33 -20.55
CA ASP A 146 20.13 -12.38 -19.19
C ASP A 146 18.64 -12.02 -19.14
N ARG A 147 18.19 -11.05 -19.95
CA ARG A 147 16.76 -10.70 -20.08
C ARG A 147 15.94 -11.85 -20.66
N ASN A 148 16.46 -12.56 -21.65
CA ASN A 148 15.82 -13.75 -22.23
C ASN A 148 15.76 -14.90 -21.21
N ARG A 149 16.87 -15.14 -20.49
CA ARG A 149 16.94 -16.13 -19.41
C ARG A 149 15.97 -15.82 -18.27
N PHE A 150 15.89 -14.57 -17.84
CA PHE A 150 14.92 -14.11 -16.84
C PHE A 150 13.48 -14.31 -17.31
N THR A 151 13.18 -14.02 -18.58
CA THR A 151 11.85 -14.21 -19.17
C THR A 151 11.46 -15.70 -19.18
N MET A 152 12.37 -16.59 -19.55
CA MET A 152 12.16 -18.05 -19.51
C MET A 152 11.96 -18.56 -18.07
N LEU A 153 12.81 -18.16 -17.12
CA LEU A 153 12.67 -18.54 -15.71
C LEU A 153 11.36 -18.03 -15.10
N LYS A 154 10.93 -16.81 -15.47
CA LYS A 154 9.64 -16.26 -15.06
C LYS A 154 8.47 -17.08 -15.62
N GLN A 155 8.52 -17.46 -16.91
CA GLN A 155 7.48 -18.30 -17.52
C GLN A 155 7.40 -19.69 -16.85
N GLN A 156 8.55 -20.28 -16.47
CA GLN A 156 8.58 -21.53 -15.71
C GLN A 156 7.96 -21.37 -14.31
N LEU A 157 8.26 -20.28 -13.61
CA LEU A 157 7.67 -19.98 -12.29
C LEU A 157 6.15 -19.74 -12.37
N GLU A 158 5.68 -19.02 -13.39
CA GLU A 158 4.24 -18.83 -13.65
C GLU A 158 3.55 -20.16 -14.00
N GLY A 159 4.22 -21.03 -14.77
CA GLY A 159 3.78 -22.40 -15.05
C GLY A 159 3.59 -23.22 -13.77
N SER A 160 4.65 -23.38 -12.96
CA SER A 160 4.57 -24.11 -11.69
C SER A 160 3.59 -23.50 -10.69
N GLY A 161 3.38 -22.17 -10.72
CA GLY A 161 2.30 -21.52 -9.98
C GLY A 161 0.92 -22.03 -10.39
N SER A 162 0.63 -22.06 -11.70
CA SER A 162 -0.64 -22.60 -12.20
C SER A 162 -0.83 -24.11 -11.91
N GLU A 163 0.25 -24.89 -11.91
CA GLU A 163 0.23 -26.30 -11.51
C GLU A 163 -0.12 -26.46 -10.03
N LEU A 164 0.49 -25.66 -9.15
CA LEU A 164 0.19 -25.64 -7.71
C LEU A 164 -1.25 -25.23 -7.42
N ASP A 165 -1.79 -24.21 -8.10
CA ASP A 165 -3.20 -23.82 -7.95
C ASP A 165 -4.14 -24.94 -8.47
N SER A 166 -3.78 -25.62 -9.56
CA SER A 166 -4.55 -26.78 -10.05
C SER A 166 -4.55 -27.96 -9.06
N LEU A 167 -3.46 -28.15 -8.33
CA LEU A 167 -3.33 -29.19 -7.29
C LEU A 167 -4.10 -28.79 -6.02
N ARG A 168 -4.04 -27.51 -5.64
CA ARG A 168 -4.76 -26.94 -4.50
C ARG A 168 -6.28 -27.03 -4.68
N ASN A 169 -6.78 -26.69 -5.86
CA ASN A 169 -8.21 -26.81 -6.17
C ASN A 169 -8.66 -28.29 -6.12
N ARG A 170 -7.91 -29.20 -6.76
CA ARG A 170 -8.18 -30.65 -6.69
C ARG A 170 -8.12 -31.22 -5.27
N PHE A 171 -7.26 -30.69 -4.41
CA PHE A 171 -7.20 -31.08 -3.00
C PHE A 171 -8.44 -30.59 -2.24
N GLU A 172 -8.86 -29.35 -2.44
CA GLU A 172 -10.05 -28.79 -1.78
C GLU A 172 -11.35 -29.47 -2.29
N ASP A 173 -11.44 -29.81 -3.57
CA ASP A 173 -12.53 -30.64 -4.13
C ASP A 173 -12.62 -32.01 -3.43
N LYS A 174 -11.47 -32.69 -3.25
CA LYS A 174 -11.41 -34.00 -2.57
C LYS A 174 -11.68 -33.90 -1.08
N LYS A 175 -11.28 -32.81 -0.43
CA LYS A 175 -11.62 -32.49 0.97
C LYS A 175 -13.12 -32.29 1.14
N GLN A 176 -13.76 -31.49 0.28
CA GLN A 176 -15.22 -31.35 0.29
C GLN A 176 -15.95 -32.68 0.07
N GLU A 177 -15.47 -33.53 -0.83
CA GLU A 177 -16.08 -34.85 -1.06
C GLU A 177 -15.91 -35.82 0.13
N ILE A 178 -14.76 -35.74 0.83
CA ILE A 178 -14.56 -36.43 2.10
C ILE A 178 -15.52 -35.92 3.17
N ASP A 179 -15.75 -34.61 3.27
CA ASP A 179 -16.64 -34.05 4.28
C ASP A 179 -18.13 -34.36 3.98
N ARG A 180 -18.55 -34.33 2.71
CA ARG A 180 -19.88 -34.83 2.28
C ARG A 180 -20.09 -36.30 2.64
N SER A 181 -19.08 -37.16 2.43
CA SER A 181 -19.23 -38.58 2.77
C SER A 181 -19.24 -38.83 4.29
N LYS A 182 -18.53 -38.02 5.10
CA LYS A 182 -18.68 -38.03 6.56
C LYS A 182 -20.07 -37.57 7.02
N ASP A 183 -20.66 -36.56 6.37
CA ASP A 183 -22.02 -36.09 6.68
C ASP A 183 -23.05 -37.19 6.41
N GLU A 184 -22.98 -37.86 5.26
CA GLU A 184 -23.89 -38.95 4.94
C GLU A 184 -23.67 -40.18 5.83
N VAL A 185 -22.42 -40.54 6.18
CA VAL A 185 -22.15 -41.60 7.17
C VAL A 185 -22.74 -41.24 8.54
N ARG A 186 -22.63 -39.98 9.00
CA ARG A 186 -23.28 -39.54 10.24
C ARG A 186 -24.81 -39.61 10.14
N ARG A 187 -25.39 -39.27 8.99
CA ARG A 187 -26.84 -39.37 8.74
C ARG A 187 -27.32 -40.82 8.78
N LEU A 188 -26.61 -41.75 8.13
CA LEU A 188 -26.94 -43.17 8.11
C LEU A 188 -26.77 -43.84 9.49
N LEU A 189 -25.76 -43.44 10.28
CA LEU A 189 -25.59 -43.93 11.64
C LEU A 189 -26.72 -43.47 12.57
N ALA A 190 -27.19 -42.22 12.44
CA ALA A 190 -28.35 -41.75 13.18
C ALA A 190 -29.61 -42.55 12.82
N GLN A 191 -29.89 -42.71 11.53
CA GLN A 191 -31.04 -43.52 11.07
C GLN A 191 -30.97 -44.99 11.53
N LEU A 192 -29.78 -45.57 11.65
CA LEU A 192 -29.61 -46.95 12.15
C LEU A 192 -29.91 -47.05 13.65
N GLU A 193 -29.54 -46.06 14.44
CA GLU A 193 -29.85 -46.02 15.88
C GLU A 193 -31.34 -45.71 16.11
N ASP A 194 -31.96 -44.85 15.31
CA ASP A 194 -33.42 -44.62 15.31
C ASP A 194 -34.19 -45.93 15.04
N LEU A 195 -33.88 -46.63 13.94
CA LEU A 195 -34.49 -47.92 13.59
C LEU A 195 -34.26 -49.02 14.64
N LYS A 196 -33.11 -48.99 15.33
CA LYS A 196 -32.81 -49.91 16.43
C LYS A 196 -33.68 -49.63 17.65
N ASN A 197 -33.86 -48.37 18.02
CA ASN A 197 -34.77 -47.98 19.11
C ASN A 197 -36.23 -48.32 18.78
N GLU A 198 -36.68 -48.13 17.54
CA GLU A 198 -37.99 -48.60 17.06
C GLU A 198 -38.13 -50.13 17.17
N PHE A 199 -37.12 -50.89 16.74
CA PHE A 199 -37.13 -52.36 16.82
C PHE A 199 -37.14 -52.88 18.27
N ASP A 200 -36.39 -52.26 19.17
CA ASP A 200 -36.37 -52.61 20.60
C ASP A 200 -37.71 -52.27 21.25
N GLN A 201 -38.33 -51.13 20.89
CA GLN A 201 -39.68 -50.75 21.34
C GLN A 201 -40.76 -51.72 20.84
N GLU A 202 -40.78 -52.07 19.55
CA GLU A 202 -41.66 -53.09 18.99
C GLU A 202 -41.43 -54.48 19.63
N SER A 203 -40.19 -54.82 19.95
CA SER A 203 -39.88 -56.07 20.65
C SER A 203 -40.38 -56.10 22.09
N MET A 204 -40.34 -54.97 22.81
CA MET A 204 -40.98 -54.86 24.12
C MET A 204 -42.52 -54.93 24.02
N GLN A 205 -43.13 -54.24 23.05
CA GLN A 205 -44.59 -54.31 22.82
C GLN A 205 -45.05 -55.73 22.52
N ARG A 206 -44.36 -56.44 21.63
CA ARG A 206 -44.65 -57.85 21.30
C ARG A 206 -44.60 -58.75 22.54
N VAL A 207 -43.61 -58.57 23.42
CA VAL A 207 -43.48 -59.35 24.67
C VAL A 207 -44.59 -59.01 25.67
N MET A 208 -44.98 -57.74 25.81
CA MET A 208 -46.11 -57.35 26.66
C MET A 208 -47.43 -57.97 26.19
N ILE A 209 -47.73 -57.90 24.89
CA ILE A 209 -48.93 -58.50 24.29
C ILE A 209 -48.91 -60.03 24.43
N GLN A 210 -47.75 -60.67 24.31
CA GLN A 210 -47.61 -62.11 24.50
C GLN A 210 -47.87 -62.54 25.96
N ASN A 211 -47.42 -61.75 26.93
CA ASN A 211 -47.71 -61.99 28.36
C ASN A 211 -49.20 -61.77 28.69
N GLU A 212 -49.84 -60.76 28.11
CA GLU A 212 -51.28 -60.52 28.25
C GLU A 212 -52.11 -61.66 27.64
N LEU A 213 -51.72 -62.14 26.45
CA LEU A 213 -52.34 -63.30 25.80
C LEU A 213 -52.20 -64.56 26.65
N GLN A 214 -51.02 -64.87 27.18
CA GLN A 214 -50.83 -66.01 28.09
C GLN A 214 -51.71 -65.87 29.35
N THR A 215 -51.78 -64.67 29.93
CA THR A 215 -52.63 -64.41 31.12
C THR A 215 -54.11 -64.67 30.83
N LEU A 216 -54.59 -64.32 29.64
CA LEU A 216 -55.96 -64.61 29.18
C LEU A 216 -56.18 -66.09 28.88
N GLU A 217 -55.20 -66.80 28.31
CA GLU A 217 -55.27 -68.25 28.08
C GLU A 217 -55.35 -69.03 29.41
N GLU A 218 -54.56 -68.64 30.41
CA GLU A 218 -54.58 -69.22 31.77
C GLU A 218 -55.94 -68.99 32.47
N GLN A 219 -56.48 -67.77 32.41
CA GLN A 219 -57.82 -67.46 32.94
C GLN A 219 -58.94 -68.27 32.26
N LEU A 220 -58.86 -68.43 30.94
CA LEU A 220 -59.83 -69.17 30.14
C LEU A 220 -59.75 -70.68 30.42
N ALA A 221 -58.55 -71.21 30.63
CA ALA A 221 -58.34 -72.60 31.08
C ALA A 221 -58.92 -72.84 32.49
N PHE A 222 -58.67 -71.93 33.44
CA PHE A 222 -59.24 -71.99 34.79
C PHE A 222 -60.77 -71.98 34.77
N MET A 223 -61.39 -71.05 34.05
CA MET A 223 -62.86 -70.95 33.96
C MET A 223 -63.50 -72.21 33.37
N LYS A 224 -62.86 -72.84 32.38
CA LYS A 224 -63.31 -74.12 31.82
C LYS A 224 -63.28 -75.27 32.85
N ALA A 225 -62.25 -75.32 33.69
CA ALA A 225 -62.11 -76.34 34.73
C ALA A 225 -63.20 -76.21 35.80
N VAL A 226 -63.46 -74.98 36.29
CA VAL A 226 -64.54 -74.70 37.24
C VAL A 226 -65.90 -75.14 36.69
N HIS A 227 -66.23 -74.76 35.46
CA HIS A 227 -67.47 -75.18 34.80
C HIS A 227 -67.53 -76.69 34.46
N GLU A 228 -66.44 -77.44 34.57
CA GLU A 228 -66.44 -78.91 34.49
C GLU A 228 -66.72 -79.55 35.85
N GLU A 229 -66.13 -79.00 36.91
CA GLU A 229 -66.39 -79.42 38.30
C GLU A 229 -67.85 -79.17 38.71
N GLU A 230 -68.40 -77.97 38.46
CA GLU A 230 -69.81 -77.63 38.70
C GLU A 230 -70.79 -78.60 38.02
N ARG A 231 -70.49 -79.01 36.78
CA ARG A 231 -71.31 -79.98 36.02
C ARG A 231 -71.26 -81.38 36.64
N ASN A 232 -70.11 -81.79 37.18
CA ASN A 232 -69.94 -83.08 37.83
C ASN A 232 -70.66 -83.13 39.19
N GLU A 233 -70.59 -82.07 39.98
CA GLU A 233 -71.35 -81.98 41.25
C GLU A 233 -72.87 -82.07 41.01
N LEU A 234 -73.40 -81.28 40.08
CA LEU A 234 -74.82 -81.29 39.72
C LEU A 234 -75.30 -82.66 39.20
N ALA A 235 -74.45 -83.38 38.45
CA ALA A 235 -74.74 -84.74 37.99
C ALA A 235 -74.83 -85.75 39.14
N SER A 236 -74.02 -85.58 40.20
CA SER A 236 -74.03 -86.48 41.36
C SER A 236 -75.34 -86.40 42.17
N LEU A 237 -75.87 -85.19 42.34
CA LEU A 237 -76.98 -84.90 43.25
C LEU A 237 -78.32 -85.53 42.82
N GLY A 238 -78.50 -85.78 41.52
CA GLY A 238 -79.77 -86.25 40.94
C GLY A 238 -80.10 -87.73 41.11
N THR A 239 -79.35 -88.49 41.91
CA THR A 239 -79.29 -89.97 41.82
C THR A 239 -79.87 -90.77 43.00
N LEU A 240 -80.30 -90.13 44.10
CA LEU A 240 -80.64 -90.81 45.35
C LEU A 240 -82.16 -90.79 45.68
N PRO A 241 -82.82 -91.96 45.91
CA PRO A 241 -84.21 -92.02 46.36
C PRO A 241 -84.38 -91.75 47.87
N ILE A 242 -85.49 -91.11 48.26
CA ILE A 242 -85.78 -90.75 49.67
C ILE A 242 -86.89 -91.65 50.24
N ASP A 243 -86.62 -92.32 51.36
CA ASP A 243 -87.61 -93.10 52.12
C ASP A 243 -88.39 -92.22 53.11
N VAL A 244 -89.70 -92.10 52.88
CA VAL A 244 -90.62 -91.29 53.68
C VAL A 244 -90.83 -91.86 55.10
N SER A 245 -90.61 -93.17 55.30
CA SER A 245 -90.67 -93.80 56.63
C SER A 245 -89.47 -93.41 57.50
N GLN A 246 -88.26 -93.37 56.90
CA GLN A 246 -87.12 -92.74 57.54
C GLN A 246 -87.37 -91.25 57.75
N PHE A 247 -87.90 -90.52 56.76
CA PHE A 247 -88.17 -89.09 56.88
C PHE A 247 -88.99 -88.73 58.13
N TYR A 248 -90.15 -89.34 58.38
CA TYR A 248 -90.92 -89.01 59.59
C TYR A 248 -90.22 -89.40 60.90
N ARG A 249 -89.43 -90.48 60.89
CA ARG A 249 -88.65 -90.88 62.07
C ARG A 249 -87.46 -89.94 62.32
N THR A 250 -86.75 -89.52 61.28
CA THR A 250 -85.70 -88.50 61.39
C THR A 250 -86.33 -87.18 61.79
N GLU A 251 -87.46 -86.76 61.21
CA GLU A 251 -88.03 -85.44 61.46
C GLU A 251 -88.72 -85.33 62.83
N LEU A 252 -89.22 -86.41 63.41
CA LEU A 252 -89.63 -86.43 64.84
C LEU A 252 -88.42 -86.48 65.79
N THR A 253 -87.38 -87.26 65.46
CA THR A 253 -86.13 -87.28 66.24
C THR A 253 -85.45 -85.92 66.20
N ARG A 254 -85.51 -85.26 65.03
CA ARG A 254 -85.03 -83.92 64.74
C ARG A 254 -85.89 -82.88 65.45
N ALA A 255 -87.22 -82.94 65.41
CA ALA A 255 -88.06 -81.99 66.16
C ALA A 255 -87.79 -82.05 67.68
N ILE A 256 -87.51 -83.25 68.23
CA ILE A 256 -87.10 -83.40 69.64
C ILE A 256 -85.66 -82.89 69.84
N ALA A 257 -84.75 -83.16 68.91
CA ALA A 257 -83.39 -82.63 68.93
C ALA A 257 -83.36 -81.11 68.76
N ASP A 258 -84.27 -80.53 67.98
CA ASP A 258 -84.41 -79.11 67.67
C ASP A 258 -85.05 -78.39 68.86
N ILE A 259 -86.10 -78.93 69.50
CA ILE A 259 -86.60 -78.40 70.79
C ILE A 259 -85.50 -78.46 71.87
N LYS A 260 -84.68 -79.52 71.89
CA LYS A 260 -83.52 -79.60 72.80
C LYS A 260 -82.44 -78.59 72.41
N ASN A 261 -82.12 -78.46 71.12
CA ASN A 261 -81.15 -77.53 70.58
C ASN A 261 -81.63 -76.09 70.76
N ASP A 262 -82.93 -75.81 70.78
CA ASP A 262 -83.52 -74.49 71.03
C ASP A 262 -83.45 -74.16 72.52
N PHE A 263 -83.71 -75.11 73.42
CA PHE A 263 -83.45 -74.93 74.86
C PHE A 263 -81.95 -74.79 75.15
N GLU A 264 -81.11 -75.56 74.49
CA GLU A 264 -79.65 -75.55 74.65
C GLU A 264 -79.02 -74.34 73.93
N ALA A 265 -79.62 -73.84 72.84
CA ALA A 265 -79.25 -72.60 72.16
C ALA A 265 -79.85 -71.36 72.83
N LEU A 266 -80.98 -71.45 73.54
CA LEU A 266 -81.49 -70.37 74.41
C LEU A 266 -80.66 -70.29 75.68
N SER A 267 -80.30 -71.44 76.27
CA SER A 267 -79.36 -71.49 77.40
C SER A 267 -77.96 -71.01 76.97
N GLN A 268 -77.47 -71.45 75.80
CA GLN A 268 -76.26 -70.89 75.20
C GLN A 268 -76.44 -69.46 74.71
N ALA A 269 -77.65 -68.96 74.38
CA ALA A 269 -77.86 -67.56 73.99
C ALA A 269 -77.84 -66.67 75.22
N GLN A 270 -78.55 -67.01 76.30
CA GLN A 270 -78.43 -66.32 77.59
C GLN A 270 -77.00 -66.37 78.12
N ARG A 271 -76.33 -67.52 77.97
CA ARG A 271 -74.92 -67.67 78.36
C ARG A 271 -73.98 -66.88 77.44
N ARG A 272 -74.20 -66.87 76.13
CA ARG A 272 -73.46 -66.05 75.16
C ARG A 272 -73.79 -64.57 75.33
N GLU A 273 -74.98 -64.17 75.74
CA GLU A 273 -75.35 -62.79 76.05
C GLU A 273 -74.67 -62.33 77.35
N LEU A 274 -74.52 -63.23 78.32
CA LEU A 274 -73.73 -62.96 79.52
C LEU A 274 -72.23 -62.95 79.22
N GLU A 275 -71.74 -63.92 78.45
CA GLU A 275 -70.35 -64.01 77.97
C GLU A 275 -70.02 -62.93 76.95
N GLU A 276 -71.00 -62.35 76.23
CA GLU A 276 -70.89 -61.22 75.29
C GLU A 276 -71.04 -59.90 76.03
N TYR A 277 -71.88 -59.80 77.06
CA TYR A 277 -71.87 -58.67 77.99
C TYR A 277 -70.51 -58.58 78.68
N TYR A 278 -69.95 -59.71 79.12
CA TYR A 278 -68.58 -59.76 79.63
C TYR A 278 -67.51 -59.71 78.54
N ARG A 279 -67.77 -60.14 77.30
CA ARG A 279 -66.86 -59.94 76.16
C ARG A 279 -66.83 -58.46 75.85
N ILE A 280 -67.92 -57.85 75.40
CA ILE A 280 -68.06 -56.39 75.21
C ILE A 280 -67.52 -55.61 76.41
N LYS A 281 -67.72 -56.00 77.67
CA LYS A 281 -67.09 -55.27 78.80
C LYS A 281 -65.57 -55.47 78.90
N THR A 282 -65.06 -56.70 78.70
CA THR A 282 -63.60 -56.94 78.65
C THR A 282 -62.96 -56.53 77.32
N GLU A 283 -63.77 -56.29 76.29
CA GLU A 283 -63.39 -55.92 74.93
C GLU A 283 -63.45 -54.41 74.77
N GLU A 284 -64.37 -53.70 75.41
CA GLU A 284 -64.32 -52.26 75.70
C GLU A 284 -63.07 -51.94 76.55
N ILE A 285 -62.75 -52.77 77.55
CA ILE A 285 -61.49 -52.63 78.31
C ILE A 285 -60.27 -52.96 77.44
N ARG A 286 -60.33 -54.02 76.63
CA ARG A 286 -59.26 -54.34 75.65
C ARG A 286 -59.21 -53.35 74.50
N GLU A 287 -60.27 -52.61 74.19
CA GLU A 287 -60.36 -51.65 73.09
C GLU A 287 -59.92 -50.28 73.59
N GLN A 288 -60.23 -49.87 74.82
CA GLN A 288 -59.52 -48.77 75.48
C GLN A 288 -58.01 -49.06 75.56
N ALA A 289 -57.62 -50.29 75.89
CA ALA A 289 -56.22 -50.71 75.86
C ALA A 289 -55.65 -50.85 74.43
N ALA A 290 -56.44 -51.29 73.44
CA ALA A 290 -56.03 -51.49 72.06
C ALA A 290 -56.21 -50.25 71.19
N GLU A 291 -56.85 -49.20 71.68
CA GLU A 291 -56.90 -47.87 71.11
C GLU A 291 -55.72 -47.05 71.62
N GLN A 292 -55.32 -47.22 72.89
CA GLN A 292 -53.96 -46.85 73.32
C GLN A 292 -52.90 -47.64 72.52
N LYS A 293 -53.09 -48.96 72.34
CA LYS A 293 -52.17 -49.75 71.52
C LYS A 293 -52.21 -49.37 70.04
N ARG A 294 -53.36 -49.03 69.45
CA ARG A 294 -53.45 -48.51 68.07
C ARG A 294 -52.80 -47.14 67.94
N LYS A 295 -52.93 -46.24 68.91
CA LYS A 295 -52.18 -44.98 68.94
C LYS A 295 -50.65 -45.21 68.98
N ILE A 296 -50.18 -46.37 69.47
CA ILE A 296 -48.78 -46.82 69.39
C ILE A 296 -48.47 -47.58 68.09
N GLU A 297 -49.36 -48.44 67.59
CA GLU A 297 -49.15 -49.35 66.45
C GLU A 297 -49.45 -48.67 65.09
N GLU A 298 -50.27 -47.60 65.07
CA GLU A 298 -50.52 -46.74 63.91
C GLU A 298 -49.30 -45.83 63.68
N ALA A 299 -48.74 -45.24 64.75
CA ALA A 299 -47.42 -44.58 64.71
C ALA A 299 -46.28 -45.53 64.28
N ARG A 300 -46.47 -46.84 64.48
CA ARG A 300 -45.55 -47.89 64.04
C ARG A 300 -45.81 -48.37 62.61
N ARG A 301 -47.05 -48.23 62.10
CA ARG A 301 -47.45 -48.59 60.73
C ARG A 301 -47.18 -47.48 59.73
N THR A 302 -47.40 -46.21 60.09
CA THR A 302 -46.88 -45.07 59.32
C THR A 302 -45.38 -45.20 59.22
N GLY A 303 -44.69 -45.36 60.37
CA GLY A 303 -43.25 -45.61 60.43
C GLY A 303 -42.78 -46.84 59.64
N ALA A 304 -43.58 -47.90 59.48
CA ALA A 304 -43.17 -49.09 58.71
C ALA A 304 -43.29 -48.89 57.18
N VAL A 305 -44.36 -48.25 56.70
CA VAL A 305 -44.50 -47.88 55.28
C VAL A 305 -43.47 -46.81 54.95
N GLU A 306 -43.35 -45.78 55.79
CA GLU A 306 -42.28 -44.78 55.71
C GLU A 306 -40.90 -45.42 55.72
N ILE A 307 -40.61 -46.45 56.51
CA ILE A 307 -39.29 -47.13 56.48
C ILE A 307 -39.05 -47.84 55.15
N MET A 308 -40.07 -48.46 54.54
CA MET A 308 -39.90 -49.14 53.25
C MET A 308 -39.73 -48.12 52.12
N ASP A 309 -40.59 -47.09 52.07
CA ASP A 309 -40.48 -46.01 51.09
C ASP A 309 -39.21 -45.16 51.30
N LEU A 310 -38.79 -44.90 52.55
CA LEU A 310 -37.50 -44.28 52.87
C LEU A 310 -36.33 -45.20 52.54
N SER A 311 -36.49 -46.53 52.48
CA SER A 311 -35.41 -47.43 52.03
C SER A 311 -35.25 -47.39 50.51
N ALA A 312 -36.36 -47.40 49.75
CA ALA A 312 -36.36 -47.19 48.30
C ALA A 312 -35.84 -45.78 47.94
N LEU A 313 -36.34 -44.75 48.63
CA LEU A 313 -35.90 -43.36 48.47
C LEU A 313 -34.45 -43.15 48.92
N LYS A 314 -33.95 -43.86 49.95
CA LYS A 314 -32.53 -43.87 50.31
C LYS A 314 -31.68 -44.60 49.28
N SER A 315 -32.18 -45.66 48.65
CA SER A 315 -31.47 -46.33 47.55
C SER A 315 -31.36 -45.39 46.36
N LEU A 316 -32.46 -44.78 45.93
CA LEU A 316 -32.47 -43.76 44.87
C LEU A 316 -31.67 -42.51 45.24
N LEU A 317 -31.65 -42.08 46.51
CA LEU A 317 -30.79 -40.98 46.97
C LEU A 317 -29.32 -41.38 47.04
N SER A 318 -28.98 -42.64 47.32
CA SER A 318 -27.60 -43.13 47.26
C SER A 318 -27.15 -43.21 45.80
N GLU A 319 -27.97 -43.76 44.91
CA GLU A 319 -27.68 -43.85 43.48
C GLU A 319 -27.58 -42.45 42.83
N ASN A 320 -28.52 -41.54 43.13
CA ASN A 320 -28.41 -40.15 42.70
C ASN A 320 -27.22 -39.43 43.35
N ARG A 321 -26.84 -39.76 44.59
CA ARG A 321 -25.65 -39.21 45.23
C ARG A 321 -24.37 -39.75 44.60
N ASP A 322 -24.32 -41.01 44.21
CA ASP A 322 -23.16 -41.62 43.56
C ASP A 322 -23.06 -41.17 42.10
N ASN A 323 -24.17 -40.96 41.42
CA ASN A 323 -24.21 -40.33 40.10
C ASN A 323 -23.87 -38.83 40.20
N TYR A 324 -24.29 -38.12 41.26
CA TYR A 324 -23.84 -36.76 41.55
C TYR A 324 -22.35 -36.72 41.90
N ASN A 325 -21.82 -37.67 42.66
CA ASN A 325 -20.39 -37.78 42.98
C ASN A 325 -19.57 -38.04 41.70
N LYS A 326 -20.03 -38.93 40.80
CA LYS A 326 -19.42 -39.17 39.48
C LYS A 326 -19.43 -37.89 38.63
N LEU A 327 -20.60 -37.29 38.44
CA LEU A 327 -20.77 -36.09 37.63
C LEU A 327 -20.02 -34.89 38.22
N GLN A 328 -19.95 -34.76 39.55
CA GLN A 328 -19.14 -33.74 40.23
C GLN A 328 -17.65 -34.01 40.04
N LYS A 329 -17.22 -35.28 40.03
CA LYS A 329 -15.83 -35.64 39.72
C LYS A 329 -15.50 -35.32 38.26
N GLU A 330 -16.31 -35.77 37.31
CA GLU A 330 -16.19 -35.44 35.88
C GLU A 330 -16.15 -33.92 35.66
N HIS A 331 -17.03 -33.16 36.33
CA HIS A 331 -17.05 -31.71 36.27
C HIS A 331 -15.83 -31.05 36.94
N SER A 332 -15.18 -31.72 37.90
CA SER A 332 -13.89 -31.28 38.47
C SER A 332 -12.70 -31.64 37.58
N ASP A 333 -12.72 -32.81 36.92
CA ASP A 333 -11.71 -33.26 35.97
C ASP A 333 -11.73 -32.36 34.72
N LEU A 334 -12.92 -32.05 34.17
CA LEU A 334 -13.15 -31.06 33.11
C LEU A 334 -12.78 -29.63 33.52
N ALA A 335 -12.98 -29.24 34.78
CA ALA A 335 -12.56 -27.92 35.27
C ALA A 335 -11.03 -27.82 35.41
N ASN A 336 -10.36 -28.91 35.75
CA ASN A 336 -8.90 -28.99 35.74
C ASN A 336 -8.35 -28.96 34.30
N GLU A 337 -8.94 -29.71 33.37
CA GLU A 337 -8.56 -29.68 31.95
C GLU A 337 -8.76 -28.29 31.33
N LEU A 338 -9.90 -27.63 31.59
CA LEU A 338 -10.13 -26.23 31.18
C LEU A 338 -9.06 -25.30 31.76
N ARG A 339 -8.74 -25.42 33.04
CA ARG A 339 -7.69 -24.61 33.69
C ARG A 339 -6.30 -24.86 33.10
N GLU A 340 -5.95 -26.11 32.78
CA GLU A 340 -4.68 -26.43 32.11
C GLU A 340 -4.64 -25.88 30.67
N LEU A 341 -5.77 -25.84 29.95
CA LEU A 341 -5.88 -25.17 28.66
C LEU A 341 -5.76 -23.64 28.79
N GLU A 342 -6.39 -23.04 29.80
CA GLU A 342 -6.31 -21.60 30.10
C GLU A 342 -4.87 -21.19 30.47
N GLU A 343 -4.20 -21.94 31.35
CA GLU A 343 -2.81 -21.67 31.75
C GLU A 343 -1.83 -21.87 30.58
N ASN A 344 -2.06 -22.87 29.71
CA ASN A 344 -1.28 -23.02 28.48
C ASN A 344 -1.54 -21.90 27.47
N PHE A 345 -2.79 -21.45 27.30
CA PHE A 345 -3.13 -20.33 26.43
C PHE A 345 -2.51 -19.03 26.95
N GLU A 346 -2.59 -18.75 28.25
CA GLU A 346 -2.00 -17.58 28.87
C GLU A 346 -0.46 -17.60 28.80
N ARG A 347 0.16 -18.79 28.94
CA ARG A 347 1.61 -18.98 28.69
C ARG A 347 1.99 -18.66 27.24
N ILE A 348 1.29 -19.23 26.26
CA ILE A 348 1.56 -19.00 24.82
C ILE A 348 1.32 -17.54 24.44
N SER A 349 0.24 -16.94 24.95
CA SER A 349 -0.05 -15.51 24.81
C SER A 349 1.06 -14.65 25.44
N GLY A 350 1.53 -15.00 26.63
CA GLY A 350 2.65 -14.32 27.29
C GLY A 350 3.98 -14.45 26.55
N GLU A 351 4.28 -15.62 25.96
CA GLU A 351 5.43 -15.85 25.09
C GLU A 351 5.34 -15.01 23.79
N HIS A 352 4.18 -14.97 23.14
CA HIS A 352 3.93 -14.16 21.95
C HIS A 352 4.06 -12.66 22.24
N ASN A 353 3.42 -12.18 23.32
CA ASN A 353 3.51 -10.78 23.74
C ASN A 353 4.95 -10.38 24.11
N ARG A 354 5.74 -11.26 24.73
CA ARG A 354 7.18 -10.99 24.98
C ARG A 354 7.95 -10.87 23.66
N ALA A 355 7.76 -11.79 22.73
CA ALA A 355 8.42 -11.76 21.42
C ALA A 355 8.04 -10.51 20.61
N GLN A 356 6.77 -10.07 20.70
CA GLN A 356 6.33 -8.84 20.04
C GLN A 356 6.89 -7.58 20.71
N ASN A 357 6.90 -7.49 22.04
CA ASN A 357 7.56 -6.38 22.74
C ASN A 357 9.05 -6.27 22.41
N GLU A 358 9.75 -7.39 22.20
CA GLU A 358 11.16 -7.37 21.78
C GLU A 358 11.32 -6.92 20.31
N ARG A 359 10.43 -7.36 19.40
CA ARG A 359 10.34 -6.82 18.02
C ARG A 359 10.06 -5.32 17.99
N ASP A 360 9.16 -4.84 18.84
CA ASP A 360 8.80 -3.41 18.91
C ASP A 360 9.95 -2.57 19.50
N ARG A 361 10.78 -3.14 20.39
CA ARG A 361 12.06 -2.55 20.84
C ARG A 361 13.10 -2.49 19.72
N GLU A 362 13.33 -3.60 19.01
CA GLU A 362 14.23 -3.65 17.84
C GLU A 362 13.82 -2.59 16.80
N LEU A 363 12.51 -2.45 16.53
CA LEU A 363 11.96 -1.45 15.60
C LEU A 363 12.09 -0.01 16.14
N ALA A 364 11.91 0.21 17.44
CA ALA A 364 12.11 1.52 18.06
C ALA A 364 13.59 1.96 18.01
N GLU A 365 14.52 1.05 18.28
CA GLU A 365 15.95 1.33 18.18
C GLU A 365 16.36 1.63 16.73
N LEU A 366 15.93 0.81 15.77
CA LEU A 366 16.22 1.04 14.34
C LEU A 366 15.63 2.36 13.82
N ARG A 367 14.46 2.78 14.32
CA ARG A 367 13.88 4.11 14.04
C ARG A 367 14.75 5.21 14.64
N GLY A 368 15.18 5.09 15.90
CA GLY A 368 16.09 6.05 16.53
C GLY A 368 17.43 6.18 15.81
N GLN A 369 18.02 5.06 15.36
CA GLN A 369 19.24 5.07 14.56
C GLN A 369 19.04 5.71 13.17
N ALA A 370 17.85 5.54 12.55
CA ALA A 370 17.51 6.19 11.30
C ALA A 370 17.34 7.71 11.49
N GLU A 371 16.62 8.14 12.51
CA GLU A 371 16.40 9.56 12.83
C GLU A 371 17.71 10.27 13.18
N GLN A 372 18.61 9.64 13.95
CA GLN A 372 19.96 10.17 14.22
C GLN A 372 20.77 10.36 12.93
N ARG A 373 20.66 9.44 11.95
CA ARG A 373 21.32 9.59 10.64
C ARG A 373 20.68 10.70 9.81
N GLU A 374 19.36 10.85 9.85
CA GLU A 374 18.66 11.93 9.17
C GLU A 374 19.03 13.31 9.76
N GLN A 375 19.07 13.44 11.08
CA GLN A 375 19.55 14.65 11.77
C GLN A 375 21.03 14.94 11.44
N ALA A 376 21.90 13.93 11.38
CA ALA A 376 23.29 14.09 10.98
C ALA A 376 23.43 14.56 9.51
N ILE A 377 22.62 14.01 8.59
CA ILE A 377 22.56 14.46 7.19
C ILE A 377 22.04 15.90 7.13
N ALA A 378 21.00 16.26 7.87
CA ALA A 378 20.46 17.61 7.93
C ALA A 378 21.50 18.63 8.41
N ALA A 379 22.26 18.31 9.48
CA ALA A 379 23.35 19.16 9.97
C ALA A 379 24.50 19.30 8.95
N VAL A 380 24.83 18.25 8.19
CA VAL A 380 25.83 18.33 7.11
C VAL A 380 25.30 19.17 5.94
N LEU A 381 24.01 19.09 5.61
CA LEU A 381 23.37 19.93 4.59
C LEU A 381 23.30 21.40 5.02
N GLU A 382 22.95 21.69 6.28
CA GLU A 382 22.96 23.05 6.84
C GLU A 382 24.37 23.66 6.78
N ASN A 383 25.39 22.91 7.21
CA ASN A 383 26.78 23.32 7.04
C ASN A 383 27.16 23.52 5.56
N ASN A 384 26.66 22.69 4.63
CA ASN A 384 26.92 22.88 3.19
C ASN A 384 26.23 24.12 2.62
N VAL A 385 25.03 24.47 3.09
CA VAL A 385 24.31 25.70 2.73
C VAL A 385 25.02 26.92 3.32
N SER A 386 25.45 26.85 4.58
CA SER A 386 26.22 27.90 5.27
C SER A 386 27.55 28.17 4.54
N LEU A 387 28.35 27.13 4.26
CA LEU A 387 29.60 27.26 3.50
C LEU A 387 29.37 27.77 2.07
N ARG A 388 28.26 27.40 1.40
CA ARG A 388 27.90 27.97 0.08
C ARG A 388 27.53 29.45 0.17
N PHE A 389 26.84 29.86 1.23
CA PHE A 389 26.54 31.27 1.49
C PHE A 389 27.84 32.04 1.77
N GLU A 390 28.71 31.51 2.61
CA GLU A 390 30.01 32.08 2.96
C GLU A 390 30.92 32.24 1.73
N ILE A 391 31.05 31.19 0.90
CA ILE A 391 31.76 31.22 -0.39
C ILE A 391 31.14 32.25 -1.34
N ASN A 392 29.81 32.39 -1.39
CA ASN A 392 29.18 33.43 -2.19
C ASN A 392 29.39 34.84 -1.62
N THR A 393 29.48 35.02 -0.29
CA THR A 393 29.86 36.31 0.30
C THR A 393 31.32 36.64 0.04
N TYR A 394 32.25 35.67 0.09
CA TYR A 394 33.65 35.89 -0.28
C TYR A 394 33.81 36.16 -1.78
N ARG A 395 33.10 35.45 -2.66
CA ARG A 395 33.03 35.78 -4.09
C ARG A 395 32.50 37.19 -4.32
N ARG A 396 31.40 37.57 -3.66
CA ARG A 396 30.84 38.91 -3.80
C ARG A 396 31.74 40.00 -3.23
N LEU A 397 32.53 39.69 -2.19
CA LEU A 397 33.54 40.61 -1.67
C LEU A 397 34.70 40.77 -2.66
N LEU A 398 35.18 39.67 -3.25
CA LEU A 398 36.16 39.67 -4.34
C LEU A 398 35.63 40.41 -5.59
N GLU A 399 34.39 40.17 -6.02
CA GLU A 399 33.74 40.91 -7.12
C GLU A 399 33.59 42.41 -6.81
N VAL A 400 33.36 42.77 -5.54
CA VAL A 400 33.34 44.17 -5.07
C VAL A 400 34.74 44.77 -4.99
N GLU A 401 35.78 43.97 -4.70
CA GLU A 401 37.18 44.38 -4.60
C GLU A 401 37.87 44.46 -5.97
N GLU A 402 37.63 43.51 -6.88
CA GLU A 402 37.88 43.61 -8.33
C GLU A 402 37.11 44.80 -8.92
N GLY A 403 35.83 44.95 -8.55
CA GLY A 403 35.01 46.12 -8.86
C GLY A 403 35.40 47.39 -8.10
N HIS A 404 36.37 47.34 -7.20
CA HIS A 404 37.00 48.49 -6.55
C HIS A 404 38.33 48.81 -7.23
N LEU A 405 39.11 47.81 -7.62
CA LEU A 405 40.30 47.93 -8.46
C LEU A 405 39.92 48.55 -9.83
N GLN A 406 38.87 48.05 -10.48
CA GLN A 406 38.34 48.64 -11.71
C GLN A 406 37.77 50.05 -11.51
N ARG A 407 37.24 50.40 -10.32
CA ARG A 407 36.83 51.79 -10.00
C ARG A 407 37.98 52.69 -9.53
N ILE A 408 39.10 52.13 -9.12
CA ILE A 408 40.35 52.86 -8.84
C ILE A 408 41.11 53.11 -10.14
N GLU A 409 41.05 52.20 -11.13
CA GLU A 409 41.46 52.48 -12.52
C GLU A 409 40.59 53.55 -13.20
N ASN A 410 39.27 53.60 -12.92
CA ASN A 410 38.32 54.44 -13.66
C ASN A 410 37.71 55.62 -12.85
N GLY A 411 38.15 55.87 -11.62
CA GLY A 411 38.12 57.20 -11.00
C GLY A 411 36.79 57.82 -10.54
N GLU A 412 35.72 57.05 -10.29
CA GLU A 412 34.41 57.60 -9.84
C GLU A 412 33.91 57.06 -8.48
N GLY A 413 33.30 57.94 -7.67
CA GLY A 413 32.92 57.70 -6.27
C GLY A 413 31.43 57.41 -6.01
N LEU A 414 31.14 56.79 -4.86
CA LEU A 414 29.79 56.31 -4.48
C LEU A 414 29.01 57.30 -3.60
N THR A 415 27.67 57.24 -3.67
CA THR A 415 26.74 57.81 -2.68
C THR A 415 25.71 56.77 -2.23
N SER A 416 25.03 57.01 -1.10
CA SER A 416 24.25 56.01 -0.34
C SER A 416 22.73 56.28 -0.37
N GLY A 417 21.91 55.23 -0.16
CA GLY A 417 20.45 55.36 -0.04
C GLY A 417 19.75 54.07 0.39
N THR A 418 19.23 54.02 1.62
CA THR A 418 18.51 52.85 2.21
C THR A 418 16.99 53.08 2.28
N LYS A 419 16.19 51.98 2.33
CA LYS A 419 15.05 51.78 3.28
C LYS A 419 14.22 50.50 3.03
N GLY A 420 13.84 49.83 4.13
CA GLY A 420 12.60 49.05 4.30
C GLY A 420 11.64 49.81 5.26
N PRO A 421 10.74 49.18 6.06
CA PRO A 421 10.52 47.75 6.37
C PRO A 421 9.23 47.22 5.65
N SER A 422 8.26 46.39 6.10
CA SER A 422 7.79 45.88 7.42
C SER A 422 6.97 44.57 7.29
N THR A 423 6.56 43.95 8.42
CA THR A 423 5.76 42.71 8.51
C THR A 423 4.57 42.82 9.48
N SER A 424 3.63 41.86 9.43
CA SER A 424 2.50 41.63 10.38
C SER A 424 2.40 40.11 10.63
N SER A 425 2.26 39.53 11.84
CA SER A 425 1.34 39.74 12.99
C SER A 425 -0.08 39.21 12.73
N TYR A 426 -0.78 38.43 13.59
CA TYR A 426 -0.49 37.77 14.88
C TYR A 426 -1.34 36.47 15.03
N HIS A 427 -1.07 35.59 16.01
CA HIS A 427 -2.00 34.51 16.43
C HIS A 427 -1.91 34.16 17.93
N PHE A 428 -3.05 33.97 18.60
CA PHE A 428 -3.25 33.72 20.05
C PHE A 428 -4.75 33.41 20.31
N GLN A 429 -5.26 32.67 21.32
CA GLN A 429 -4.83 31.48 22.10
C GLN A 429 -6.06 30.99 22.94
N SER A 430 -6.11 29.73 23.37
CA SER A 430 -6.94 29.18 24.48
C SER A 430 -8.49 29.11 24.29
N GLY A 431 -9.25 28.20 24.95
CA GLY A 431 -8.87 27.03 25.78
C GLY A 431 -10.05 26.39 26.57
N SER A 432 -9.78 25.23 27.19
CA SER A 432 -10.45 24.61 28.38
C SER A 432 -11.89 24.02 28.35
N SER A 433 -11.95 22.68 28.37
CA SER A 433 -12.64 21.77 29.34
C SER A 433 -14.13 21.90 29.76
N VAL A 434 -14.86 20.76 29.74
CA VAL A 434 -15.92 20.22 30.68
C VAL A 434 -16.84 19.25 29.90
N SER A 435 -17.49 18.19 30.43
CA SER A 435 -17.18 17.13 31.42
C SER A 435 -18.37 16.12 31.42
N GLY A 436 -18.13 14.81 31.52
CA GLY A 436 -19.16 13.75 31.55
C GLY A 436 -19.74 13.35 30.16
N ASN A 437 -20.20 12.12 29.91
CA ASN A 437 -20.32 10.94 30.78
C ASN A 437 -20.08 9.61 30.02
N THR A 438 -19.44 8.67 30.74
CA THR A 438 -19.64 7.20 30.78
C THR A 438 -19.98 6.38 29.51
N ALA A 439 -19.10 5.41 29.20
CA ALA A 439 -19.36 3.98 28.84
C ALA A 439 -18.57 3.44 27.63
N GLY A 440 -18.20 2.16 27.67
CA GLY A 440 -17.72 1.40 26.50
C GLY A 440 -16.22 1.46 26.22
N ARG A 441 -15.39 0.76 27.01
CA ARG A 441 -13.96 0.55 26.73
C ARG A 441 -13.75 -0.78 26.00
N TYR A 442 -13.29 -0.71 24.76
CA TYR A 442 -12.58 -1.80 24.08
C TYR A 442 -11.28 -1.24 23.51
N ASP A 443 -10.21 -2.02 23.59
CA ASP A 443 -8.85 -1.55 23.38
C ASP A 443 -8.42 -1.67 21.91
N ALA A 444 -7.77 -0.62 21.39
CA ALA A 444 -7.22 -0.57 20.04
C ALA A 444 -6.14 0.53 19.98
N THR A 445 -4.96 0.17 19.46
CA THR A 445 -3.80 1.07 19.42
C THR A 445 -4.01 2.24 18.43
N PRO A 446 -3.54 3.45 18.77
CA PRO A 446 -3.75 4.62 17.92
C PRO A 446 -2.82 4.60 16.70
N SER A 447 -3.38 4.95 15.54
CA SER A 447 -2.60 5.40 14.38
C SER A 447 -3.26 6.65 13.78
N ASP A 448 -2.50 7.73 13.69
CA ASP A 448 -3.01 9.04 13.31
C ASP A 448 -3.36 9.13 11.82
N VAL A 449 -4.65 9.02 11.51
CA VAL A 449 -5.24 9.50 10.26
C VAL A 449 -6.49 10.31 10.58
N SER A 450 -6.54 11.56 10.10
CA SER A 450 -7.69 12.45 10.27
C SER A 450 -8.90 11.94 9.48
N THR A 451 -9.68 11.05 10.10
CA THR A 451 -10.86 10.43 9.51
C THR A 451 -12.09 11.30 9.73
N LYS A 452 -12.70 11.75 8.62
CA LYS A 452 -14.04 12.38 8.65
C LYS A 452 -15.04 11.42 9.30
N LYS A 453 -15.88 11.93 10.20
CA LYS A 453 -16.72 11.08 11.04
C LYS A 453 -17.92 10.59 10.22
N MET A 454 -17.88 9.34 9.78
CA MET A 454 -19.01 8.74 9.08
C MET A 454 -20.15 8.42 10.06
N THR A 455 -21.33 8.96 9.77
CA THR A 455 -22.59 8.58 10.41
C THR A 455 -23.38 7.68 9.45
N VAL A 456 -24.06 6.66 9.99
CA VAL A 456 -24.83 5.68 9.22
C VAL A 456 -26.23 5.54 9.81
N GLN A 457 -27.25 5.51 8.94
CA GLN A 457 -28.62 5.20 9.30
C GLN A 457 -29.15 4.12 8.35
N LYS A 458 -29.72 3.04 8.87
CA LYS A 458 -30.33 1.97 8.06
C LYS A 458 -31.74 1.62 8.52
N SER A 459 -32.61 1.24 7.59
CA SER A 459 -33.96 0.74 7.87
C SER A 459 -34.38 -0.28 6.81
N ALA A 460 -35.35 -1.14 7.18
CA ALA A 460 -35.88 -2.21 6.35
C ALA A 460 -37.39 -2.37 6.57
N ARG A 461 -38.09 -2.87 5.56
CA ARG A 461 -39.54 -3.16 5.52
C ARG A 461 -39.76 -4.53 4.89
N GLY A 462 -39.84 -5.55 5.73
CA GLY A 462 -39.88 -6.96 5.32
C GLY A 462 -38.54 -7.68 5.55
N PRO A 463 -38.32 -8.85 4.93
CA PRO A 463 -37.18 -9.72 5.24
C PRO A 463 -35.85 -9.27 4.63
N LEU A 464 -35.85 -8.32 3.69
CA LEU A 464 -34.62 -7.83 3.06
C LEU A 464 -34.09 -6.56 3.72
N ALA A 465 -32.80 -6.56 4.02
CA ALA A 465 -32.07 -5.40 4.51
C ALA A 465 -30.81 -5.14 3.67
N ILE A 466 -30.37 -3.87 3.63
CA ILE A 466 -29.01 -3.54 3.19
C ILE A 466 -28.12 -3.66 4.44
N ASP A 467 -27.25 -4.67 4.46
CA ASP A 467 -26.39 -4.96 5.61
C ASP A 467 -25.20 -3.99 5.67
N GLN A 468 -24.46 -3.91 4.56
CA GLN A 468 -23.21 -3.18 4.43
C GLN A 468 -23.15 -2.43 3.10
N VAL A 469 -22.51 -1.27 3.09
CA VAL A 469 -22.24 -0.46 1.89
C VAL A 469 -20.85 0.12 2.01
N ASP A 470 -19.96 -0.19 1.06
CA ASP A 470 -18.60 0.34 1.08
C ASP A 470 -18.60 1.87 0.84
N PRO A 471 -18.04 2.68 1.75
CA PRO A 471 -17.91 4.12 1.55
C PRO A 471 -17.03 4.50 0.35
N GLN A 472 -16.13 3.62 -0.09
CA GLN A 472 -15.29 3.81 -1.29
C GLN A 472 -15.96 3.37 -2.59
N GLY A 473 -17.21 2.86 -2.54
CA GLY A 473 -18.01 2.55 -3.72
C GLY A 473 -17.61 1.28 -4.47
N ASN A 474 -16.90 0.34 -3.83
CA ASN A 474 -16.53 -0.94 -4.44
C ASN A 474 -17.67 -1.97 -4.41
N PHE A 475 -18.49 -2.00 -3.33
CA PHE A 475 -19.56 -2.98 -3.18
C PHE A 475 -20.74 -2.55 -2.29
N ILE A 476 -21.87 -3.23 -2.47
CA ILE A 476 -23.05 -3.18 -1.58
C ILE A 476 -23.41 -4.63 -1.17
N VAL A 477 -23.85 -4.86 0.06
CA VAL A 477 -24.30 -6.18 0.55
C VAL A 477 -25.78 -6.11 0.94
N ILE A 478 -26.57 -7.05 0.44
CA ILE A 478 -27.98 -7.24 0.81
C ILE A 478 -28.12 -8.57 1.56
N GLU A 479 -28.96 -8.58 2.59
CA GLU A 479 -29.24 -9.72 3.45
C GLU A 479 -30.72 -10.08 3.40
N ASN A 480 -31.02 -11.37 3.29
CA ASN A 480 -32.36 -11.90 3.57
C ASN A 480 -32.40 -12.40 5.02
N ALA A 481 -32.76 -11.49 5.94
CA ALA A 481 -32.95 -11.76 7.36
C ALA A 481 -34.29 -12.46 7.68
N GLY A 482 -35.00 -12.96 6.67
CA GLY A 482 -36.24 -13.72 6.83
C GLY A 482 -36.08 -15.06 7.54
N SER A 483 -37.20 -15.61 8.00
CA SER A 483 -37.26 -16.94 8.62
C SER A 483 -36.71 -18.04 7.69
N PRO A 484 -36.13 -19.13 8.23
CA PRO A 484 -35.66 -20.26 7.43
C PRO A 484 -36.69 -20.75 6.42
N GLY A 485 -36.26 -21.01 5.19
CA GLY A 485 -37.13 -21.45 4.08
C GLY A 485 -37.92 -20.33 3.40
N LYS A 486 -37.80 -19.06 3.83
CA LYS A 486 -38.34 -17.89 3.12
C LYS A 486 -37.31 -17.29 2.18
N ASP A 487 -37.04 -18.03 1.10
CA ASP A 487 -36.27 -17.54 -0.05
C ASP A 487 -37.02 -16.39 -0.74
N GLN A 488 -36.27 -15.41 -1.27
CA GLN A 488 -36.84 -14.21 -1.88
C GLN A 488 -36.34 -14.03 -3.31
N GLU A 489 -37.23 -14.16 -4.29
CA GLU A 489 -36.97 -13.82 -5.70
C GLU A 489 -36.85 -12.29 -5.84
N LEU A 490 -35.78 -11.83 -6.51
CA LEU A 490 -35.49 -10.40 -6.74
C LEU A 490 -35.78 -9.95 -8.18
N LYS A 491 -36.50 -10.76 -8.96
CA LYS A 491 -36.94 -10.43 -10.32
C LYS A 491 -37.66 -9.08 -10.36
N GLY A 492 -37.18 -8.17 -11.20
CA GLY A 492 -37.73 -6.81 -11.32
C GLY A 492 -37.35 -5.82 -10.21
N TRP A 493 -36.70 -6.25 -9.11
CA TRP A 493 -36.24 -5.33 -8.05
C TRP A 493 -35.14 -4.40 -8.56
N THR A 494 -35.02 -3.21 -7.96
CA THR A 494 -33.93 -2.26 -8.28
C THR A 494 -33.24 -1.72 -7.04
N LEU A 495 -31.91 -1.64 -7.10
CA LEU A 495 -31.07 -0.99 -6.10
C LEU A 495 -30.63 0.36 -6.67
N ARG A 496 -30.88 1.45 -5.94
CA ARG A 496 -30.57 2.82 -6.36
C ARG A 496 -29.67 3.50 -5.35
N ARG A 497 -28.59 4.14 -5.81
CA ARG A 497 -27.64 4.87 -4.95
C ARG A 497 -27.48 6.30 -5.43
N LYS A 498 -27.95 7.25 -4.63
CA LYS A 498 -27.77 8.69 -4.84
C LYS A 498 -26.54 9.19 -4.10
N ILE A 499 -25.76 10.06 -4.75
CA ILE A 499 -24.52 10.63 -4.22
C ILE A 499 -24.61 12.14 -4.28
N ASP A 500 -24.61 12.79 -3.11
CA ASP A 500 -24.78 14.23 -2.96
C ASP A 500 -25.97 14.75 -3.80
N ALA A 501 -25.74 15.70 -4.71
CA ALA A 501 -26.75 16.28 -5.60
C ALA A 501 -26.77 15.66 -7.02
N LYS A 502 -26.12 14.51 -7.24
CA LYS A 502 -26.01 13.86 -8.57
C LYS A 502 -27.20 12.95 -8.87
N ASP A 503 -27.27 12.47 -10.11
CA ASP A 503 -28.22 11.43 -10.54
C ASP A 503 -28.03 10.11 -9.77
N ASP A 504 -29.10 9.31 -9.72
CA ASP A 504 -29.12 8.03 -9.01
C ASP A 504 -28.45 6.93 -9.86
N ILE A 505 -27.45 6.24 -9.29
CA ILE A 505 -26.88 5.02 -9.89
C ILE A 505 -27.90 3.89 -9.69
N VAL A 506 -28.42 3.31 -10.77
CA VAL A 506 -29.47 2.27 -10.72
C VAL A 506 -28.93 0.93 -11.21
N TYR A 507 -29.18 -0.12 -10.42
CA TYR A 507 -28.96 -1.53 -10.75
C TYR A 507 -30.31 -2.27 -10.73
N LYS A 508 -30.52 -3.17 -11.69
CA LYS A 508 -31.64 -4.12 -11.72
C LYS A 508 -31.09 -5.53 -11.47
N PHE A 509 -31.75 -6.31 -10.63
CA PHE A 509 -31.37 -7.71 -10.41
C PHE A 509 -31.67 -8.58 -11.66
N PRO A 510 -30.92 -9.66 -11.90
CA PRO A 510 -31.24 -10.64 -12.93
C PRO A 510 -32.63 -11.24 -12.71
N ASP A 511 -33.38 -11.45 -13.80
CA ASP A 511 -34.79 -11.87 -13.73
C ASP A 511 -35.01 -13.33 -13.27
N ASN A 512 -33.94 -14.03 -12.87
CA ASN A 512 -33.92 -15.35 -12.27
C ASN A 512 -33.18 -15.41 -10.91
N PHE A 513 -32.81 -14.25 -10.33
CA PHE A 513 -32.03 -14.23 -9.09
C PHE A 513 -32.92 -14.44 -7.84
N VAL A 514 -32.56 -15.41 -6.99
CA VAL A 514 -33.26 -15.76 -5.76
C VAL A 514 -32.28 -15.71 -4.58
N LEU A 515 -32.53 -14.82 -3.61
CA LEU A 515 -31.73 -14.71 -2.39
C LEU A 515 -32.27 -15.66 -1.32
N LYS A 516 -31.47 -16.68 -0.99
CA LYS A 516 -31.82 -17.71 0.00
C LYS A 516 -32.06 -17.14 1.41
N SER A 517 -32.95 -17.76 2.18
CA SER A 517 -33.22 -17.35 3.56
C SER A 517 -31.95 -17.40 4.43
N ARG A 518 -31.67 -16.35 5.21
CA ARG A 518 -30.44 -16.17 6.00
C ARG A 518 -29.13 -16.11 5.19
N SER A 519 -29.20 -15.89 3.88
CA SER A 519 -28.03 -15.66 3.02
C SER A 519 -27.85 -14.17 2.69
N ARG A 520 -26.62 -13.82 2.32
CA ARG A 520 -26.22 -12.49 1.86
C ARG A 520 -25.75 -12.54 0.41
N VAL A 521 -25.93 -11.44 -0.32
CA VAL A 521 -25.35 -11.23 -1.66
C VAL A 521 -24.53 -9.94 -1.67
N ARG A 522 -23.27 -10.05 -2.10
CA ARG A 522 -22.40 -8.90 -2.36
C ARG A 522 -22.49 -8.50 -3.83
N ILE A 523 -22.74 -7.23 -4.10
CA ILE A 523 -22.88 -6.67 -5.45
C ILE A 523 -21.67 -5.77 -5.71
N LEU A 524 -20.67 -6.33 -6.38
CA LEU A 524 -19.42 -5.64 -6.76
C LEU A 524 -19.66 -4.67 -7.92
N ALA A 525 -19.00 -3.52 -7.89
CA ALA A 525 -18.83 -2.71 -9.09
C ALA A 525 -17.71 -3.27 -9.99
N ARG A 526 -17.76 -2.98 -11.29
CA ARG A 526 -16.85 -3.57 -12.30
C ARG A 526 -15.36 -3.26 -12.08
N THR A 527 -14.99 -2.15 -11.42
CA THR A 527 -13.58 -1.90 -11.07
C THR A 527 -13.07 -2.80 -9.94
N ALA A 528 -13.96 -3.28 -9.05
CA ALA A 528 -13.63 -4.08 -7.88
C ALA A 528 -13.60 -5.60 -8.16
N SER A 529 -14.16 -6.07 -9.27
CA SER A 529 -14.25 -7.50 -9.63
C SER A 529 -12.95 -8.09 -10.21
N LYS A 530 -11.78 -7.63 -9.76
CA LYS A 530 -10.45 -8.08 -10.22
C LYS A 530 -9.71 -9.01 -9.25
N GLY A 531 -10.32 -9.37 -8.12
CA GLY A 531 -9.86 -10.43 -7.22
C GLY A 531 -10.73 -11.68 -7.33
N SER A 532 -10.27 -12.82 -6.81
CA SER A 532 -11.02 -14.09 -6.84
C SER A 532 -12.40 -13.94 -6.18
N VAL A 533 -13.46 -14.19 -6.96
CA VAL A 533 -14.85 -14.03 -6.52
C VAL A 533 -15.47 -15.41 -6.26
N ASN A 534 -16.05 -15.62 -5.07
CA ASN A 534 -16.86 -16.79 -4.81
C ASN A 534 -18.25 -16.61 -5.45
N GLU A 535 -18.48 -17.31 -6.57
CA GLU A 535 -19.57 -17.04 -7.53
C GLU A 535 -20.99 -17.18 -6.96
N LYS A 536 -21.17 -17.95 -5.89
CA LYS A 536 -22.51 -18.26 -5.34
C LYS A 536 -23.11 -17.18 -4.43
N GLU A 537 -22.30 -16.26 -3.92
CA GLU A 537 -22.73 -15.17 -3.02
C GLU A 537 -22.44 -13.77 -3.58
N THR A 538 -21.96 -13.68 -4.82
CA THR A 538 -21.48 -12.42 -5.41
C THR A 538 -22.06 -12.17 -6.79
N LEU A 539 -22.62 -10.98 -6.99
CA LEU A 539 -23.02 -10.45 -8.29
C LEU A 539 -22.02 -9.36 -8.72
N VAL A 540 -21.73 -9.27 -10.01
CA VAL A 540 -20.99 -8.14 -10.60
C VAL A 540 -21.98 -7.23 -11.32
N ALA A 541 -22.05 -5.97 -10.91
CA ALA A 541 -22.86 -4.95 -11.57
C ALA A 541 -22.14 -4.44 -12.82
N GLU A 542 -22.20 -5.21 -13.91
CA GLU A 542 -21.43 -4.95 -15.13
C GLU A 542 -21.59 -3.55 -15.75
N GLY A 543 -22.79 -2.96 -15.66
CA GLY A 543 -23.05 -1.60 -16.13
C GLY A 543 -22.51 -0.49 -15.21
N ILE A 544 -22.03 -0.83 -14.01
CA ILE A 544 -21.63 0.12 -12.96
C ILE A 544 -20.13 -0.01 -12.72
N GLN A 545 -19.37 1.00 -13.16
CA GLN A 545 -17.91 1.03 -12.96
C GLN A 545 -17.57 1.16 -11.47
N THR A 546 -18.26 2.04 -10.74
CA THR A 546 -18.15 2.21 -9.28
C THR A 546 -19.52 2.59 -8.71
N TRP A 547 -19.82 2.15 -7.49
CA TRP A 547 -20.96 2.67 -6.71
C TRP A 547 -20.73 4.10 -6.20
N GLY A 548 -19.52 4.65 -6.38
CA GLY A 548 -19.19 6.05 -6.18
C GLY A 548 -19.10 6.52 -4.73
N THR A 549 -18.45 7.67 -4.57
CA THR A 549 -18.07 8.29 -3.30
C THR A 549 -18.56 9.75 -3.24
N GLY A 550 -18.87 10.23 -2.04
CA GLY A 550 -19.44 11.56 -1.82
C GLY A 550 -19.62 11.88 -0.32
N THR A 551 -20.19 13.04 -0.01
CA THR A 551 -20.34 13.50 1.39
C THR A 551 -21.60 12.94 2.04
N THR A 552 -22.70 12.89 1.30
CA THR A 552 -23.96 12.23 1.67
C THR A 552 -24.33 11.22 0.60
N MET A 553 -24.48 9.95 0.97
CA MET A 553 -24.72 8.84 0.03
C MET A 553 -25.91 8.00 0.51
N VAL A 554 -26.96 7.94 -0.29
CA VAL A 554 -28.24 7.30 0.07
C VAL A 554 -28.49 6.12 -0.85
N THR A 555 -28.46 4.92 -0.29
CA THR A 555 -28.69 3.66 -1.00
C THR A 555 -30.08 3.13 -0.65
N ARG A 556 -30.87 2.72 -1.64
CA ARG A 556 -32.27 2.29 -1.51
C ARG A 556 -32.52 1.02 -2.30
N LEU A 557 -33.22 0.07 -1.71
CA LEU A 557 -33.73 -1.13 -2.37
C LEU A 557 -35.24 -0.98 -2.63
N PHE A 558 -35.65 -1.17 -3.87
CA PHE A 558 -37.04 -1.12 -4.34
C PHE A 558 -37.50 -2.48 -4.85
N ASP A 559 -38.75 -2.85 -4.57
CA ASP A 559 -39.36 -4.06 -5.13
C ASP A 559 -39.78 -3.90 -6.60
N ALA A 560 -40.34 -4.97 -7.18
CA ALA A 560 -40.87 -4.98 -8.54
C ALA A 560 -42.07 -4.04 -8.77
N ASN A 561 -42.72 -3.55 -7.69
CA ASN A 561 -43.80 -2.56 -7.77
C ASN A 561 -43.28 -1.11 -7.65
N GLY A 562 -41.99 -0.94 -7.30
CA GLY A 562 -41.39 0.37 -7.04
C GLY A 562 -41.52 0.88 -5.61
N GLU A 563 -41.89 0.03 -4.64
CA GLU A 563 -41.91 0.41 -3.22
C GLU A 563 -40.53 0.30 -2.57
N GLU A 564 -40.12 1.31 -1.79
CA GLU A 564 -38.88 1.27 -0.99
C GLU A 564 -39.00 0.23 0.14
N LYS A 565 -38.17 -0.82 0.10
CA LYS A 565 -38.10 -1.88 1.10
C LYS A 565 -36.89 -1.78 2.03
N ALA A 566 -35.80 -1.14 1.62
CA ALA A 566 -34.67 -0.89 2.52
C ALA A 566 -33.91 0.40 2.17
N LEU A 567 -33.32 1.02 3.19
CA LEU A 567 -32.57 2.27 3.12
C LEU A 567 -31.24 2.12 3.86
N PHE A 568 -30.17 2.66 3.29
CA PHE A 568 -28.86 2.78 3.92
C PHE A 568 -28.25 4.13 3.56
N ASN A 569 -28.27 5.05 4.51
CA ASN A 569 -27.78 6.43 4.41
C ASN A 569 -26.41 6.54 5.09
N GLN A 570 -25.41 7.06 4.37
CA GLN A 570 -24.06 7.33 4.85
C GLN A 570 -23.81 8.84 4.74
N LYS A 571 -23.43 9.49 5.84
CA LYS A 571 -23.05 10.90 5.82
C LYS A 571 -21.75 11.14 6.57
N PHE A 572 -20.73 11.61 5.85
CA PHE A 572 -19.50 12.10 6.45
C PHE A 572 -19.72 13.50 7.04
N GLN A 573 -19.18 13.70 8.25
CA GLN A 573 -19.01 14.98 8.92
C GLN A 573 -17.53 15.37 8.88
#